data_AF-A0A9D1R347-F1
#
_entry.id   AF-A0A9D1R347-F1
#
_cell.length_a   1.000
_cell.length_b   1.000
_cell.length_c   1.000
_cell.angle_alpha   90.00
_cell.angle_beta   90.00
_cell.angle_gamma   90.00
#
_symmetry.space_group_name_H-M   'P 1'
#
loop_
_entity.id
_entity.type
_entity.pdbx_description
1 polymer ?
#
loop_
_entity_poly.entity_id
_entity_poly.type
_entity_poly.pdbx_seq_one_letter_code
_entity_poly.pdbx_strand_id
1 'polypeptide(L)'
;LPGVEVFPSSANYVLFRWRGAPKDLYGILLRRFGIAVRDCSNYCGLDDGTWFRAAVRFPEEHHRLAGALREVMEEGDVPKKSAADTPLLAYGRMKNREKDEGDLSLKKISPSPADFPISGSSSVFPAGRSSRRTPALMLQGTSSNAGKSILAAAYCRIFRQDGYNVAPFKAQNMSLNSGVTANGDEMSRAQIVQAQAARADPDARMNPILLKPHSDTGSQVVILGQPLGHMDVLEYFGKKRELWSAVTEAYDSLAADHDVMVLEGAGSPGEINLKEHDVVNMRMAEHARASVLLVGDIDRGGVYASFLGTWMTFTDAERRLLTGYIVNRFRGDASLLGPAHEYMLDHTGTPVLGTIPYIRDLNIPEEDMAGFSWGHTDCGEKKAGTLDIAVVMLRHVSNYTDFAPLAAEPDVRLRPVRRAEEWGDPDVVMLPGSKSVVPDLDDLRRSGLADNILGHAERGKWIFGICGGLQILGRAILDPHGIESAAPEVPGLGLMDLRSTFAADKTLVRVARAETPLGVLSGGYEIHHGLTDHGPSVLPLFLRADRAYPSEAERICGYVSGRRWATYLHGVFDDDAFRRAWLDHVRADIGLAPQGRQLATYDLEKALDRLADIVREHSDMETIYQSMGLK
;
A
#
# COMPACT_ATOMS: atom_id res chain seq x y z
N LEU A 1 41.33 -10.51 -4.35
CA LEU A 1 41.96 -10.56 -3.00
C LEU A 1 42.91 -11.75 -2.98
N PRO A 2 44.16 -11.63 -2.51
CA PRO A 2 45.07 -12.76 -2.39
C PRO A 2 44.43 -13.91 -1.58
N GLY A 3 44.47 -15.15 -2.10
CA GLY A 3 43.95 -16.33 -1.39
C GLY A 3 42.43 -16.53 -1.42
N VAL A 4 41.67 -15.63 -2.06
CA VAL A 4 40.22 -15.79 -2.33
C VAL A 4 40.01 -16.09 -3.81
N GLU A 5 39.49 -17.28 -4.09
CA GLU A 5 39.20 -17.75 -5.44
C GLU A 5 37.71 -17.50 -5.75
N VAL A 6 37.40 -16.76 -6.81
CA VAL A 6 36.02 -16.42 -7.17
C VAL A 6 35.58 -17.25 -8.37
N PHE A 7 34.40 -17.85 -8.28
CA PHE A 7 33.81 -18.68 -9.31
C PHE A 7 32.67 -17.92 -9.99
N PRO A 8 32.74 -17.72 -11.32
CA PRO A 8 31.65 -17.09 -12.07
C PRO A 8 30.35 -17.89 -11.88
N SER A 9 29.27 -17.18 -11.61
CA SER A 9 27.94 -17.75 -11.40
C SER A 9 26.98 -17.17 -12.45
N SER A 10 26.11 -18.01 -13.00
CA SER A 10 24.97 -17.59 -13.83
C SER A 10 23.74 -17.20 -12.99
N ALA A 11 23.85 -17.22 -11.67
CA ALA A 11 22.81 -16.86 -10.71
C ALA A 11 23.15 -15.55 -9.97
N ASN A 12 22.16 -14.95 -9.30
CA ASN A 12 22.27 -13.66 -8.57
C ASN A 12 23.08 -13.75 -7.24
N TYR A 13 24.17 -14.52 -7.23
CA TYR A 13 25.11 -14.62 -6.13
C TYR A 13 26.53 -14.86 -6.66
N VAL A 14 27.53 -14.40 -5.92
CA VAL A 14 28.93 -14.76 -6.16
C VAL A 14 29.29 -15.94 -5.26
N LEU A 15 29.85 -16.98 -5.88
CA LEU A 15 30.46 -18.10 -5.17
C LEU A 15 31.97 -17.84 -5.08
N PHE A 16 32.54 -17.98 -3.89
CA PHE A 16 33.97 -17.87 -3.70
C PHE A 16 34.49 -18.88 -2.68
N ARG A 17 35.75 -19.26 -2.82
CA ARG A 17 36.48 -20.11 -1.90
C ARG A 17 37.58 -19.34 -1.20
N TRP A 18 37.61 -19.43 0.12
CA TRP A 18 38.67 -18.85 0.94
C TRP A 18 39.14 -19.86 1.99
N ARG A 19 40.26 -20.53 1.73
CA ARG A 19 40.80 -21.60 2.59
C ARG A 19 41.32 -21.10 3.94
N GLY A 20 41.64 -19.82 4.04
CA GLY A 20 42.11 -19.17 5.28
C GLY A 20 41.03 -18.40 6.01
N ALA A 21 39.74 -18.57 5.66
CA ALA A 21 38.65 -17.89 6.32
C ALA A 21 38.56 -18.25 7.82
N PRO A 22 38.25 -17.28 8.71
CA PRO A 22 37.93 -17.57 10.10
C PRO A 22 36.72 -18.50 10.21
N LYS A 23 36.68 -19.34 11.25
CA LYS A 23 35.58 -20.31 11.49
C LYS A 23 34.19 -19.65 11.62
N ASP A 24 34.12 -18.39 12.04
CA ASP A 24 32.88 -17.60 12.12
C ASP A 24 32.90 -16.42 11.14
N LEU A 25 33.32 -16.64 9.88
CA LEU A 25 33.34 -15.59 8.86
C LEU A 25 31.96 -14.92 8.71
N TYR A 26 30.87 -15.70 8.75
CA TYR A 26 29.50 -15.17 8.71
C TYR A 26 29.23 -14.20 9.86
N GLY A 27 29.48 -14.61 11.11
CA GLY A 27 29.23 -13.76 12.26
C GLY A 27 30.12 -12.51 12.28
N ILE A 28 31.38 -12.61 11.83
CA ILE A 28 32.30 -11.47 11.70
C ILE A 28 31.77 -10.47 10.67
N LEU A 29 31.42 -10.93 9.47
CA LEU A 29 30.93 -10.07 8.39
C LEU A 29 29.58 -9.42 8.73
N LEU A 30 28.69 -10.17 9.37
CA LEU A 30 27.39 -9.66 9.78
C LEU A 30 27.51 -8.60 10.89
N ARG A 31 28.28 -8.89 11.95
CA ARG A 31 28.42 -7.98 13.11
C ARG A 31 29.21 -6.71 12.79
N ARG A 32 30.28 -6.83 12.01
CA ARG A 32 31.19 -5.68 11.74
C ARG A 32 30.79 -4.87 10.52
N PHE A 33 30.30 -5.54 9.48
CA PHE A 33 30.10 -4.90 8.17
C PHE A 33 28.65 -4.93 7.70
N GLY A 34 27.74 -5.60 8.42
CA GLY A 34 26.35 -5.79 8.01
C GLY A 34 26.22 -6.63 6.74
N ILE A 35 27.18 -7.52 6.47
CA ILE A 35 27.22 -8.33 5.24
C ILE A 35 26.91 -9.78 5.59
N ALA A 36 25.85 -10.31 4.99
CA ALA A 36 25.49 -11.72 5.10
C ALA A 36 26.21 -12.54 4.03
N VAL A 37 27.03 -13.50 4.46
CA VAL A 37 27.56 -14.58 3.60
C VAL A 37 27.03 -15.92 4.08
N ARG A 38 26.83 -16.87 3.17
CA ARG A 38 26.35 -18.20 3.50
C ARG A 38 27.45 -19.22 3.29
N ASP A 39 27.74 -19.99 4.33
CA ASP A 39 28.57 -21.18 4.27
C ASP A 39 27.89 -22.24 3.39
N CYS A 40 28.64 -22.80 2.45
CA CYS A 40 28.18 -23.79 1.48
C CYS A 40 28.60 -25.23 1.82
N SER A 41 29.15 -25.49 3.01
CA SER A 41 29.55 -26.83 3.46
C SER A 41 28.40 -27.84 3.53
N ASN A 42 27.16 -27.37 3.49
CA ASN A 42 25.97 -28.21 3.42
C ASN A 42 25.65 -28.73 2.00
N TYR A 43 26.44 -28.40 0.98
CA TYR A 43 26.31 -28.92 -0.38
C TYR A 43 27.35 -30.01 -0.65
N CYS A 44 26.93 -31.07 -1.36
CA CYS A 44 27.81 -32.16 -1.75
C CYS A 44 28.99 -31.65 -2.58
N GLY A 45 30.22 -31.94 -2.14
CA GLY A 45 31.46 -31.54 -2.79
C GLY A 45 32.04 -30.18 -2.36
N LEU A 46 31.38 -29.45 -1.45
CA LEU A 46 31.83 -28.16 -0.90
C LEU A 46 32.00 -28.19 0.63
N ASP A 47 32.07 -29.38 1.21
CA ASP A 47 32.01 -29.71 2.64
C ASP A 47 33.29 -29.39 3.44
N ASP A 48 34.32 -28.85 2.79
CA ASP A 48 35.60 -28.50 3.43
C ASP A 48 35.54 -27.21 4.29
N GLY A 49 34.38 -26.55 4.37
CA GLY A 49 34.17 -25.34 5.16
C GLY A 49 34.85 -24.09 4.62
N THR A 50 35.34 -24.13 3.37
CA THR A 50 36.05 -23.01 2.75
C THR A 50 35.23 -22.27 1.71
N TRP A 51 33.99 -22.72 1.46
CA TRP A 51 33.12 -22.23 0.40
C TRP A 51 32.02 -21.32 0.94
N PHE A 52 31.89 -20.15 0.32
CA PHE A 52 30.93 -19.14 0.72
C PHE A 52 30.20 -18.57 -0.49
N ARG A 53 28.94 -18.20 -0.31
CA ARG A 53 28.18 -17.42 -1.29
C ARG A 53 27.63 -16.14 -0.69
N ALA A 54 27.63 -15.07 -1.48
CA ALA A 54 27.04 -13.79 -1.11
C ALA A 54 26.07 -13.34 -2.22
N ALA A 55 24.89 -12.86 -1.84
CA ALA A 55 24.00 -12.18 -2.76
C ALA A 55 24.57 -10.79 -3.04
N VAL A 56 24.92 -10.51 -4.28
CA VAL A 56 25.49 -9.23 -4.72
C VAL A 56 24.95 -8.94 -6.11
N ARG A 57 24.45 -7.71 -6.32
CA ARG A 57 23.75 -7.30 -7.53
C ARG A 57 24.41 -6.11 -8.23
N PHE A 58 25.06 -5.22 -7.48
CA PHE A 58 25.65 -3.99 -8.02
C PHE A 58 27.17 -3.89 -7.78
N PRO A 59 27.94 -3.22 -8.66
CA PRO A 59 29.38 -3.03 -8.52
C PRO A 59 29.81 -2.50 -7.15
N GLU A 60 29.03 -1.60 -6.55
CA GLU A 60 29.30 -0.99 -5.23
C GLU A 60 29.25 -2.05 -4.11
N GLU A 61 28.32 -2.99 -4.20
CA GLU A 61 28.17 -4.09 -3.23
C GLU A 61 29.34 -5.08 -3.35
N HIS A 62 29.85 -5.32 -4.56
CA HIS A 62 31.06 -6.11 -4.78
C HIS A 62 32.29 -5.45 -4.14
N HIS A 63 32.43 -4.13 -4.29
CA HIS A 63 33.53 -3.38 -3.65
C HIS A 63 33.42 -3.42 -2.13
N ARG A 64 32.20 -3.27 -1.58
CA ARG A 64 31.95 -3.36 -0.14
C ARG A 64 32.30 -4.74 0.43
N LEU A 65 31.87 -5.82 -0.23
CA LEU A 65 32.24 -7.18 0.16
C LEU A 65 33.75 -7.40 0.07
N ALA A 66 34.39 -6.97 -1.02
CA ALA A 66 35.83 -7.11 -1.19
C ALA A 66 36.63 -6.31 -0.16
N GLY A 67 36.15 -5.13 0.24
CA GLY A 67 36.73 -4.31 1.30
C GLY A 67 36.64 -4.99 2.67
N ALA A 68 35.45 -5.48 3.03
CA ALA A 68 35.24 -6.19 4.29
C ALA A 68 36.09 -7.48 4.40
N LEU A 69 36.15 -8.27 3.32
CA LEU A 69 37.00 -9.47 3.29
C LEU A 69 38.49 -9.12 3.41
N ARG A 70 38.94 -7.99 2.85
CA ARG A 70 40.32 -7.51 2.98
C ARG A 70 40.65 -7.15 4.42
N GLU A 71 39.78 -6.42 5.09
CA GLU A 71 39.98 -6.02 6.50
C GLU A 71 40.03 -7.25 7.42
N VAL A 72 39.15 -8.24 7.20
CA VAL A 72 39.17 -9.51 7.94
C VAL A 72 40.47 -10.28 7.69
N MET A 73 41.01 -10.22 6.47
CA MET A 73 42.26 -10.88 6.12
C MET A 73 43.49 -10.20 6.72
N GLU A 74 43.47 -8.88 6.86
CA GLU A 74 44.58 -8.08 7.39
C GLU A 74 44.68 -8.15 8.92
N GLU A 75 43.57 -8.35 9.64
CA GLU A 75 43.57 -8.28 11.11
C GLU A 75 43.92 -9.59 11.82
N GLY A 76 43.71 -10.77 11.20
CA GLY A 76 44.00 -12.06 11.84
C GLY A 76 43.17 -12.32 13.12
N ASP A 77 43.14 -13.58 13.56
CA ASP A 77 42.30 -14.03 14.68
C ASP A 77 42.89 -13.59 16.03
N VAL A 78 42.47 -12.41 16.55
CA VAL A 78 42.78 -11.95 17.92
C VAL A 78 41.48 -11.63 18.68
N PRO A 79 41.20 -12.29 19.83
CA PRO A 79 40.00 -12.03 20.62
C PRO A 79 40.23 -11.02 21.77
N LYS A 80 39.27 -10.10 21.94
CA LYS A 80 38.68 -9.53 23.19
C LYS A 80 38.45 -8.02 23.11
N LYS A 81 37.17 -7.64 22.99
CA LYS A 81 36.57 -6.55 23.78
C LYS A 81 35.19 -7.00 24.27
N SER A 82 34.86 -6.54 25.46
CA SER A 82 33.92 -7.10 26.44
C SER A 82 32.48 -7.26 25.97
N ALA A 83 31.87 -8.37 26.39
CA ALA A 83 30.42 -8.56 26.43
C ALA A 83 29.83 -7.72 27.57
N ALA A 84 29.49 -6.48 27.26
CA ALA A 84 28.47 -5.70 27.96
C ALA A 84 27.87 -4.78 26.88
N ASP A 85 26.54 -4.70 26.85
CA ASP A 85 25.72 -3.89 25.95
C ASP A 85 25.41 -4.47 24.56
N THR A 86 24.73 -5.64 24.48
CA THR A 86 23.57 -5.84 23.57
C THR A 86 22.79 -7.12 23.96
N PRO A 87 21.44 -7.14 23.97
CA PRO A 87 20.68 -8.33 24.37
C PRO A 87 20.75 -9.48 23.35
N LEU A 88 21.11 -10.67 23.82
CA LEU A 88 21.08 -11.93 23.08
C LEU A 88 19.64 -12.44 22.90
N LEU A 89 19.16 -12.53 21.66
CA LEU A 89 18.06 -13.41 21.28
C LEU A 89 18.56 -14.86 21.29
N ALA A 90 18.20 -15.59 22.35
CA ALA A 90 18.49 -17.01 22.50
C ALA A 90 17.61 -17.85 21.56
N TYR A 91 18.16 -18.33 20.44
CA TYR A 91 17.61 -19.49 19.74
C TYR A 91 17.98 -20.76 20.53
N GLY A 92 16.98 -21.30 21.23
CA GLY A 92 17.10 -22.54 22.00
C GLY A 92 17.40 -23.74 21.09
N ARG A 93 18.48 -24.45 21.41
CA ARG A 93 18.74 -25.81 20.93
C ARG A 93 17.74 -26.77 21.60
N MET A 94 16.99 -27.51 20.79
CA MET A 94 16.33 -28.74 21.19
C MET A 94 17.37 -29.74 21.73
N LYS A 95 17.13 -30.26 22.93
CA LYS A 95 17.66 -31.56 23.37
C LYS A 95 16.55 -32.34 24.07
N ASN A 96 16.42 -33.58 23.61
CA ASN A 96 15.54 -34.65 24.05
C ASN A 96 15.34 -34.74 25.57
N ARG A 97 14.10 -35.06 25.99
CA ARG A 97 13.86 -35.78 27.23
C ARG A 97 12.88 -36.92 26.99
N GLU A 98 13.37 -38.12 27.27
CA GLU A 98 12.60 -39.33 27.49
C GLU A 98 11.76 -39.23 28.78
N LYS A 99 10.76 -40.11 28.80
CA LYS A 99 9.87 -40.56 29.88
C LYS A 99 10.32 -40.27 31.31
N ASP A 100 9.36 -39.86 32.13
CA ASP A 100 9.11 -40.55 33.40
C ASP A 100 7.64 -40.37 33.86
N GLU A 101 7.09 -41.48 34.35
CA GLU A 101 5.76 -41.62 34.95
C GLU A 101 5.71 -40.96 36.33
N GLY A 102 4.55 -40.46 36.72
CA GLY A 102 4.31 -39.93 38.06
C GLY A 102 2.87 -39.44 38.24
N ASP A 103 2.02 -40.38 38.66
CA ASP A 103 0.65 -40.21 39.13
C ASP A 103 0.50 -39.11 40.21
N LEU A 104 -0.65 -38.43 40.25
CA LEU A 104 -1.44 -38.13 41.46
C LEU A 104 -2.55 -37.07 41.20
N SER A 105 -3.75 -37.60 40.98
CA SER A 105 -5.05 -37.18 41.58
C SER A 105 -5.49 -35.70 41.66
N LEU A 106 -6.58 -35.42 40.92
CA LEU A 106 -7.84 -34.78 41.33
C LEU A 106 -7.81 -33.51 42.23
N LYS A 107 -8.29 -32.40 41.68
CA LYS A 107 -9.37 -31.57 42.29
C LYS A 107 -10.05 -30.67 41.24
N LYS A 108 -11.32 -30.98 40.97
CA LYS A 108 -12.29 -30.16 40.24
C LYS A 108 -12.72 -28.97 41.09
N ILE A 109 -12.62 -27.74 40.58
CA ILE A 109 -13.47 -26.62 41.03
C ILE A 109 -13.83 -25.78 39.80
N SER A 110 -15.11 -25.83 39.43
CA SER A 110 -15.79 -24.93 38.49
C SER A 110 -16.50 -23.84 39.28
N PRO A 111 -16.65 -22.61 38.76
CA PRO A 111 -17.77 -21.76 39.14
C PRO A 111 -18.70 -21.50 37.96
N SER A 112 -19.99 -21.73 38.22
CA SER A 112 -21.15 -21.31 37.43
C SER A 112 -21.40 -19.80 37.59
N PRO A 113 -21.91 -19.10 36.56
CA PRO A 113 -22.39 -17.72 36.69
C PRO A 113 -23.87 -17.69 37.09
N ALA A 114 -24.21 -16.87 38.09
CA ALA A 114 -25.59 -16.46 38.36
C ALA A 114 -25.60 -15.02 38.90
N ASP A 115 -26.66 -14.32 38.52
CA ASP A 115 -27.22 -13.09 39.10
C ASP A 115 -26.65 -11.75 38.63
N PHE A 116 -27.31 -11.11 37.65
CA PHE A 116 -27.79 -9.72 37.74
C PHE A 116 -29.03 -9.53 36.83
N PRO A 117 -30.01 -8.67 37.21
CA PRO A 117 -31.39 -8.76 36.77
C PRO A 117 -31.71 -7.96 35.50
N ILE A 118 -32.65 -8.50 34.72
CA ILE A 118 -33.23 -7.92 33.50
C ILE A 118 -34.30 -6.90 33.89
N SER A 119 -34.18 -5.67 33.38
CA SER A 119 -35.31 -4.73 33.29
C SER A 119 -35.77 -4.66 31.83
N GLY A 120 -37.06 -4.91 31.62
CA GLY A 120 -37.67 -5.02 30.30
C GLY A 120 -37.92 -3.67 29.64
N SER A 121 -37.65 -3.60 28.35
CA SER A 121 -38.41 -2.74 27.45
C SER A 121 -38.62 -3.48 26.12
N SER A 122 -39.85 -3.36 25.63
CA SER A 122 -40.41 -4.04 24.48
C SER A 122 -39.77 -3.59 23.17
N SER A 123 -39.21 -4.53 22.41
CA SER A 123 -39.00 -4.36 20.96
C SER A 123 -39.44 -5.63 20.24
N VAL A 124 -40.37 -5.42 19.31
CA VAL A 124 -40.94 -6.43 18.42
C VAL A 124 -39.83 -7.04 17.56
N PHE A 125 -39.53 -8.33 17.76
CA PHE A 125 -38.63 -9.09 16.88
C PHE A 125 -39.39 -9.53 15.63
N PRO A 126 -38.89 -9.28 14.40
CA PRO A 126 -39.39 -9.99 13.24
C PRO A 126 -38.93 -11.45 13.30
N ALA A 127 -39.82 -12.34 12.90
CA ALA A 127 -39.66 -13.79 12.92
C ALA A 127 -38.34 -14.27 12.28
N GLY A 128 -37.73 -15.25 12.93
CA GLY A 128 -36.40 -15.79 12.61
C GLY A 128 -36.22 -16.19 11.15
N ARG A 129 -35.23 -15.57 10.51
CA ARG A 129 -34.57 -16.14 9.34
C ARG A 129 -33.62 -17.24 9.82
N SER A 130 -33.76 -18.42 9.22
CA SER A 130 -32.78 -19.51 9.29
C SER A 130 -31.35 -18.95 9.10
N SER A 131 -30.43 -19.30 10.00
CA SER A 131 -29.08 -18.73 10.14
C SER A 131 -28.11 -19.14 9.03
N ARG A 132 -28.44 -18.85 7.76
CA ARG A 132 -27.46 -18.93 6.69
C ARG A 132 -26.65 -17.63 6.73
N ARG A 133 -25.38 -17.70 7.16
CA ARG A 133 -24.45 -16.56 7.12
C ARG A 133 -24.30 -16.08 5.67
N THR A 134 -24.11 -14.78 5.49
CA THR A 134 -23.96 -14.11 4.19
C THR A 134 -22.84 -14.77 3.36
N PRO A 135 -23.11 -15.18 2.11
CA PRO A 135 -22.11 -15.67 1.17
C PRO A 135 -20.88 -14.76 1.09
N ALA A 136 -19.68 -15.35 1.12
CA ALA A 136 -18.43 -14.61 1.17
C ALA A 136 -17.37 -15.23 0.25
N LEU A 137 -16.75 -14.38 -0.58
CA LEU A 137 -15.59 -14.73 -1.41
C LEU A 137 -14.37 -14.02 -0.82
N MET A 138 -13.25 -14.72 -0.63
CA MET A 138 -12.01 -14.11 -0.15
C MET A 138 -10.87 -14.29 -1.14
N LEU A 139 -10.22 -13.18 -1.50
CA LEU A 139 -9.08 -13.14 -2.39
C LEU A 139 -7.79 -13.06 -1.57
N GLN A 140 -7.02 -14.15 -1.54
CA GLN A 140 -5.68 -14.18 -0.96
C GLN A 140 -4.63 -14.22 -2.07
N GLY A 141 -3.35 -14.04 -1.75
CA GLY A 141 -2.31 -13.92 -2.76
C GLY A 141 -1.05 -14.62 -2.33
N THR A 142 -0.27 -15.16 -3.26
CA THR A 142 1.03 -15.78 -2.95
C THR A 142 2.10 -14.75 -2.58
N SER A 143 1.86 -13.47 -2.85
CA SER A 143 2.74 -12.35 -2.50
C SER A 143 1.98 -11.03 -2.42
N SER A 144 2.64 -9.99 -1.89
CA SER A 144 2.19 -8.61 -2.07
C SER A 144 2.19 -8.25 -3.56
N ASN A 145 1.15 -7.58 -4.01
CA ASN A 145 0.94 -7.14 -5.41
C ASN A 145 0.71 -8.28 -6.41
N ALA A 146 0.20 -9.43 -5.94
CA ALA A 146 -0.34 -10.48 -6.81
C ALA A 146 -1.61 -10.04 -7.60
N GLY A 147 -2.15 -8.84 -7.32
CA GLY A 147 -3.35 -8.28 -7.94
C GLY A 147 -4.65 -8.52 -7.16
N LYS A 148 -4.57 -8.86 -5.86
CA LYS A 148 -5.73 -9.09 -4.98
C LYS A 148 -6.73 -7.93 -5.00
N SER A 149 -6.25 -6.70 -4.80
CA SER A 149 -7.10 -5.52 -4.64
C SER A 149 -7.90 -5.20 -5.91
N ILE A 150 -7.27 -5.37 -7.09
CA ILE A 150 -7.93 -5.24 -8.40
C ILE A 150 -8.93 -6.38 -8.63
N LEU A 151 -8.56 -7.64 -8.35
CA LEU A 151 -9.50 -8.76 -8.51
C LEU A 151 -10.68 -8.67 -7.53
N ALA A 152 -10.46 -8.21 -6.30
CA ALA A 152 -11.54 -7.95 -5.35
C ALA A 152 -12.51 -6.88 -5.90
N ALA A 153 -12.01 -5.81 -6.53
CA ALA A 153 -12.85 -4.84 -7.22
C ALA A 153 -13.62 -5.49 -8.40
N ALA A 154 -12.95 -6.35 -9.19
CA ALA A 154 -13.59 -7.08 -10.28
C ALA A 154 -14.76 -7.94 -9.78
N TYR A 155 -14.55 -8.77 -8.75
CA TYR A 155 -15.61 -9.62 -8.19
C TYR A 155 -16.72 -8.79 -7.51
N CYS A 156 -16.39 -7.68 -6.85
CA CYS A 156 -17.42 -6.74 -6.36
C CYS A 156 -18.33 -6.27 -7.49
N ARG A 157 -17.73 -5.88 -8.63
CA ARG A 157 -18.48 -5.39 -9.79
C ARG A 157 -19.26 -6.50 -10.49
N ILE A 158 -18.70 -7.70 -10.63
CA ILE A 158 -19.38 -8.87 -11.20
C ILE A 158 -20.64 -9.20 -10.40
N PHE A 159 -20.50 -9.40 -9.08
CA PHE A 159 -21.64 -9.71 -8.22
C PHE A 159 -22.68 -8.59 -8.21
N ARG A 160 -22.24 -7.33 -8.28
CA ARG A 160 -23.16 -6.19 -8.38
C ARG A 160 -23.94 -6.18 -9.70
N GLN A 161 -23.28 -6.43 -10.82
CA GLN A 161 -23.92 -6.53 -12.14
C GLN A 161 -24.91 -7.71 -12.20
N ASP A 162 -24.62 -8.78 -11.46
CA ASP A 162 -25.46 -9.98 -11.39
C ASP A 162 -26.62 -9.82 -10.37
N GLY A 163 -26.79 -8.63 -9.78
CA GLY A 163 -27.97 -8.23 -9.03
C GLY A 163 -27.85 -8.29 -7.50
N TYR A 164 -26.69 -8.63 -6.96
CA TYR A 164 -26.48 -8.71 -5.52
C TYR A 164 -26.22 -7.33 -4.89
N ASN A 165 -26.61 -7.16 -3.62
CA ASN A 165 -26.07 -6.11 -2.76
C ASN A 165 -24.72 -6.57 -2.20
N VAL A 166 -23.63 -5.90 -2.56
CA VAL A 166 -22.25 -6.37 -2.31
C VAL A 166 -21.52 -5.39 -1.42
N ALA A 167 -20.74 -5.91 -0.46
CA ALA A 167 -19.79 -5.09 0.29
C ALA A 167 -18.36 -5.66 0.20
N PRO A 168 -17.35 -4.83 -0.12
CA PRO A 168 -15.96 -5.22 0.03
C PRO A 168 -15.54 -5.19 1.50
N PHE A 169 -14.53 -5.97 1.85
CA PHE A 169 -13.98 -5.98 3.20
C PHE A 169 -12.49 -6.32 3.23
N LYS A 170 -11.69 -5.51 3.90
CA LYS A 170 -10.28 -5.80 4.17
C LYS A 170 -10.00 -5.51 5.64
N ALA A 171 -9.88 -6.57 6.43
CA ALA A 171 -9.73 -6.51 7.89
C ALA A 171 -8.63 -5.53 8.33
N GLN A 172 -7.48 -5.55 7.64
CA GLN A 172 -6.39 -4.61 7.86
C GLN A 172 -5.72 -4.26 6.54
N ASN A 173 -5.58 -2.97 6.30
CA ASN A 173 -4.76 -2.41 5.23
C ASN A 173 -3.52 -1.73 5.84
N MET A 174 -2.41 -1.71 5.11
CA MET A 174 -1.26 -0.85 5.38
C MET A 174 -0.98 0.02 4.15
N SER A 175 -1.39 1.29 4.16
CA SER A 175 -1.26 2.18 3.01
C SER A 175 -1.15 3.65 3.41
N LEU A 176 -0.34 4.40 2.66
CA LEU A 176 -0.29 5.87 2.75
C LEU A 176 -1.39 6.56 1.94
N ASN A 177 -2.13 5.82 1.10
CA ASN A 177 -3.17 6.35 0.25
C ASN A 177 -4.54 6.10 0.88
N SER A 178 -5.19 7.18 1.34
CA SER A 178 -6.53 7.10 1.93
C SER A 178 -7.42 8.24 1.47
N GLY A 179 -8.72 8.01 1.44
CA GLY A 179 -9.74 9.06 1.28
C GLY A 179 -10.53 9.27 2.55
N VAL A 180 -11.56 10.11 2.44
CA VAL A 180 -12.50 10.40 3.53
C VAL A 180 -13.92 10.03 3.09
N THR A 181 -14.62 9.28 3.93
CA THR A 181 -16.03 8.89 3.71
C THR A 181 -16.96 10.09 3.88
N ALA A 182 -18.24 9.93 3.54
CA ALA A 182 -19.25 10.97 3.78
C ALA A 182 -19.42 11.30 5.27
N ASN A 183 -19.09 10.37 6.17
CA ASN A 183 -19.18 10.54 7.62
C ASN A 183 -17.94 11.23 8.22
N GLY A 184 -16.92 11.53 7.42
CA GLY A 184 -15.66 12.08 7.92
C GLY A 184 -14.68 11.01 8.42
N ASP A 185 -14.87 9.76 8.03
CA ASP A 185 -13.99 8.65 8.43
C ASP A 185 -12.88 8.45 7.40
N GLU A 186 -11.68 8.15 7.88
CA GLU A 186 -10.54 7.85 7.01
C GLU A 186 -10.54 6.40 6.52
N MET A 187 -10.29 6.18 5.24
CA MET A 187 -10.36 4.83 4.64
C MET A 187 -9.34 4.66 3.52
N SER A 188 -8.75 3.46 3.37
CA SER A 188 -7.81 3.18 2.27
C SER A 188 -8.43 3.45 0.89
N ARG A 189 -7.64 4.04 -0.02
CA ARG A 189 -8.07 4.30 -1.41
C ARG A 189 -8.46 3.01 -2.13
N ALA A 190 -7.77 1.91 -1.88
CA ALA A 190 -8.08 0.62 -2.49
C ALA A 190 -9.49 0.13 -2.13
N GLN A 191 -9.87 0.23 -0.85
CA GLN A 191 -11.21 -0.16 -0.42
C GLN A 191 -12.28 0.83 -0.87
N ILE A 192 -11.96 2.13 -1.03
CA ILE A 192 -12.88 3.09 -1.65
C ILE A 192 -13.16 2.71 -3.11
N VAL A 193 -12.13 2.31 -3.87
CA VAL A 193 -12.31 1.81 -5.25
C VAL A 193 -13.13 0.53 -5.28
N GLN A 194 -12.92 -0.38 -4.32
CA GLN A 194 -13.73 -1.60 -4.20
C GLN A 194 -15.20 -1.28 -3.84
N ALA A 195 -15.44 -0.29 -2.97
CA ALA A 195 -16.80 0.16 -2.63
C ALA A 195 -17.50 0.73 -3.86
N GLN A 196 -16.77 1.55 -4.63
CA GLN A 196 -17.24 2.03 -5.93
C GLN A 196 -17.52 0.86 -6.90
N ALA A 197 -16.66 -0.16 -6.95
CA ALA A 197 -16.90 -1.36 -7.74
C ALA A 197 -18.18 -2.10 -7.33
N ALA A 198 -18.51 -2.13 -6.03
CA ALA A 198 -19.77 -2.65 -5.54
C ALA A 198 -20.98 -1.70 -5.76
N ARG A 199 -20.75 -0.47 -6.24
CA ARG A 199 -21.72 0.65 -6.23
C ARG A 199 -22.31 0.89 -4.83
N ALA A 200 -21.46 0.76 -3.81
CA ALA A 200 -21.77 1.05 -2.41
C ALA A 200 -21.07 2.35 -1.98
N ASP A 201 -21.67 3.07 -1.04
CA ASP A 201 -21.00 4.21 -0.42
C ASP A 201 -19.80 3.73 0.42
N PRO A 202 -18.65 4.43 0.39
CA PRO A 202 -17.53 4.08 1.25
C PRO A 202 -17.90 4.13 2.74
N ASP A 203 -17.67 3.02 3.43
CA ASP A 203 -17.97 2.82 4.85
C ASP A 203 -16.71 2.30 5.56
N ALA A 204 -16.34 2.92 6.68
CA ALA A 204 -15.14 2.56 7.44
C ALA A 204 -15.17 1.09 7.94
N ARG A 205 -16.36 0.47 8.08
CA ARG A 205 -16.50 -0.96 8.37
C ARG A 205 -15.89 -1.86 7.30
N MET A 206 -15.79 -1.40 6.04
CA MET A 206 -15.14 -2.12 4.94
C MET A 206 -13.61 -2.18 5.11
N ASN A 207 -13.03 -1.29 5.90
CA ASN A 207 -11.59 -1.28 6.23
C ASN A 207 -11.39 -0.91 7.71
N PRO A 208 -11.69 -1.82 8.65
CA PRO A 208 -11.76 -1.48 10.07
C PRO A 208 -10.39 -1.14 10.67
N ILE A 209 -9.29 -1.64 10.11
CA ILE A 209 -7.93 -1.26 10.53
C ILE A 209 -7.16 -0.71 9.32
N LEU A 210 -6.66 0.51 9.45
CA LEU A 210 -5.72 1.11 8.51
C LEU A 210 -4.43 1.48 9.23
N LEU A 211 -3.33 0.88 8.78
CA LEU A 211 -1.98 1.18 9.26
C LEU A 211 -1.31 2.15 8.29
N LYS A 212 -0.78 3.24 8.83
CA LYS A 212 -0.01 4.24 8.07
C LYS A 212 1.45 4.24 8.53
N PRO A 213 2.35 3.58 7.79
CA PRO A 213 3.75 3.53 8.18
C PRO A 213 4.35 4.94 8.17
N HIS A 214 5.07 5.29 9.22
CA HIS A 214 5.81 6.56 9.31
C HIS A 214 7.31 6.36 9.60
N SER A 215 7.70 5.13 9.95
CA SER A 215 9.08 4.68 10.13
C SER A 215 9.19 3.18 9.81
N ASP A 216 10.40 2.63 9.81
CA ASP A 216 10.63 1.20 9.55
C ASP A 216 10.02 0.29 10.63
N THR A 217 9.73 0.82 11.82
CA THR A 217 9.29 0.04 13.00
C THR A 217 7.97 0.55 13.63
N GLY A 218 7.33 1.57 13.05
CA GLY A 218 6.16 2.21 13.61
C GLY A 218 5.12 2.61 12.58
N SER A 219 3.85 2.56 12.99
CA SER A 219 2.71 2.98 12.16
C SER A 219 1.72 3.80 12.98
N GLN A 220 1.07 4.77 12.35
CA GLN A 220 -0.17 5.33 12.87
C GLN A 220 -1.28 4.30 12.65
N VAL A 221 -2.04 4.01 13.70
CA VAL A 221 -3.15 3.06 13.68
C VAL A 221 -4.46 3.85 13.62
N VAL A 222 -5.27 3.53 12.61
CA VAL A 222 -6.62 4.09 12.42
C VAL A 222 -7.62 2.94 12.54
N ILE A 223 -8.61 3.10 13.42
CA ILE A 223 -9.65 2.10 13.69
C ILE A 223 -11.01 2.69 13.32
N LEU A 224 -11.73 2.01 12.42
CA LEU A 224 -13.03 2.48 11.90
C LEU A 224 -12.96 3.95 11.45
N GLY A 225 -11.86 4.29 10.78
CA GLY A 225 -11.57 5.63 10.25
C GLY A 225 -11.24 6.71 11.26
N GLN A 226 -11.09 6.36 12.54
CA GLN A 226 -10.67 7.27 13.60
C GLN A 226 -9.23 6.98 14.04
N PRO A 227 -8.37 8.00 14.19
CA PRO A 227 -6.98 7.81 14.60
C PRO A 227 -6.90 7.35 16.06
N LEU A 228 -6.30 6.19 16.30
CA LEU A 228 -6.05 5.67 17.65
C LEU A 228 -4.72 6.19 18.22
N GLY A 229 -3.70 6.36 17.39
CA GLY A 229 -2.38 6.85 17.78
C GLY A 229 -1.23 6.22 16.99
N HIS A 230 0.00 6.56 17.36
CA HIS A 230 1.21 5.93 16.83
C HIS A 230 1.59 4.75 17.72
N MET A 231 1.90 3.62 17.10
CA MET A 231 2.31 2.40 17.81
C MET A 231 3.54 1.81 17.13
N ASP A 232 4.44 1.27 17.96
CA ASP A 232 5.45 0.35 17.47
C ASP A 232 4.84 -1.04 17.20
N VAL A 233 5.62 -1.89 16.55
CA VAL A 233 5.20 -3.24 16.18
C VAL A 233 4.77 -4.09 17.39
N LEU A 234 5.46 -3.99 18.54
CA LEU A 234 5.19 -4.80 19.73
C LEU A 234 3.92 -4.35 20.44
N GLU A 235 3.73 -3.05 20.59
CA GLU A 235 2.51 -2.46 21.13
C GLU A 235 1.30 -2.86 20.28
N TYR A 236 1.43 -2.80 18.96
CA TYR A 236 0.38 -3.22 18.03
C TYR A 236 0.04 -4.72 18.20
N PHE A 237 1.04 -5.59 18.33
CA PHE A 237 0.82 -7.02 18.60
C PHE A 237 0.06 -7.24 19.92
N GLY A 238 0.36 -6.46 20.96
CA GLY A 238 -0.33 -6.52 22.26
C GLY A 238 -1.83 -6.20 22.17
N LYS A 239 -2.24 -5.34 21.23
CA LYS A 239 -3.65 -4.95 21.03
C LYS A 239 -4.46 -5.88 20.13
N LYS A 240 -3.84 -6.90 19.53
CA LYS A 240 -4.52 -7.75 18.51
C LYS A 240 -5.81 -8.40 18.96
N ARG A 241 -5.96 -8.73 20.24
CA ARG A 241 -7.22 -9.32 20.75
C ARG A 241 -8.38 -8.33 20.68
N GLU A 242 -8.14 -7.08 21.05
CA GLU A 242 -9.12 -5.99 20.96
C GLU A 242 -9.42 -5.67 19.49
N LEU A 243 -8.37 -5.54 18.68
CA LEU A 243 -8.48 -5.31 17.24
C LEU A 243 -9.29 -6.41 16.55
N TRP A 244 -9.12 -7.67 16.93
CA TRP A 244 -9.91 -8.77 16.38
C TRP A 244 -11.42 -8.64 16.69
N SER A 245 -11.79 -8.13 17.88
CA SER A 245 -13.21 -7.84 18.19
C SER A 245 -13.76 -6.78 17.25
N ALA A 246 -13.03 -5.67 17.09
CA ALA A 246 -13.43 -4.59 16.20
C ALA A 246 -13.56 -5.06 14.73
N VAL A 247 -12.62 -5.88 14.24
CA VAL A 247 -12.69 -6.47 12.88
C VAL A 247 -13.92 -7.35 12.71
N THR A 248 -14.17 -8.26 13.67
CA THR A 248 -15.28 -9.23 13.55
C THR A 248 -16.64 -8.57 13.71
N GLU A 249 -16.78 -7.58 14.60
CA GLU A 249 -17.99 -6.76 14.74
C GLU A 249 -18.26 -5.91 13.48
N ALA A 250 -17.23 -5.31 12.90
CA ALA A 250 -17.34 -4.59 11.63
C ALA A 250 -17.79 -5.51 10.49
N TYR A 251 -17.19 -6.69 10.39
CA TYR A 251 -17.56 -7.70 9.38
C TYR A 251 -19.00 -8.17 9.58
N ASP A 252 -19.36 -8.62 10.79
CA ASP A 252 -20.66 -9.23 11.06
C ASP A 252 -21.80 -8.21 10.87
N SER A 253 -21.60 -6.95 11.25
CA SER A 253 -22.58 -5.88 11.01
C SER A 253 -22.69 -5.52 9.53
N LEU A 254 -21.58 -5.42 8.80
CA LEU A 254 -21.60 -5.14 7.37
C LEU A 254 -22.23 -6.29 6.58
N ALA A 255 -21.92 -7.53 6.94
CA ALA A 255 -22.49 -8.73 6.33
C ALA A 255 -23.99 -8.88 6.57
N ALA A 256 -24.52 -8.37 7.70
CA ALA A 256 -25.96 -8.37 7.97
C ALA A 256 -26.74 -7.44 7.02
N ASP A 257 -26.08 -6.42 6.46
CA ASP A 257 -26.68 -5.41 5.58
C ASP A 257 -26.57 -5.79 4.08
N HIS A 258 -25.84 -6.84 3.72
CA HIS A 258 -25.48 -7.18 2.34
C HIS A 258 -25.79 -8.64 1.98
N ASP A 259 -25.95 -8.91 0.68
CA ASP A 259 -26.21 -10.26 0.17
C ASP A 259 -24.92 -11.04 -0.05
N VAL A 260 -23.82 -10.35 -0.39
CA VAL A 260 -22.52 -10.94 -0.69
C VAL A 260 -21.39 -10.09 -0.11
N MET A 261 -20.42 -10.75 0.52
CA MET A 261 -19.18 -10.15 0.98
C MET A 261 -18.01 -10.52 0.06
N VAL A 262 -17.18 -9.53 -0.30
CA VAL A 262 -15.92 -9.76 -1.04
C VAL A 262 -14.75 -9.33 -0.18
N LEU A 263 -14.01 -10.29 0.36
CA LEU A 263 -12.91 -10.07 1.28
C LEU A 263 -11.58 -10.03 0.53
N GLU A 264 -10.69 -9.14 0.95
CA GLU A 264 -9.31 -9.09 0.47
C GLU A 264 -8.34 -9.45 1.60
N GLY A 265 -7.49 -10.45 1.38
CA GLY A 265 -6.38 -10.77 2.27
C GLY A 265 -5.24 -9.76 2.19
N ALA A 266 -4.25 -9.88 3.06
CA ALA A 266 -3.05 -9.03 3.05
C ALA A 266 -1.78 -9.87 2.97
N GLY A 267 -0.80 -9.41 2.18
CA GLY A 267 0.43 -10.18 1.95
C GLY A 267 0.15 -11.59 1.41
N SER A 268 0.86 -12.57 1.97
CA SER A 268 0.69 -14.00 1.73
C SER A 268 0.11 -14.70 2.95
N PRO A 269 -0.86 -15.63 2.78
CA PRO A 269 -1.36 -16.45 3.89
C PRO A 269 -0.35 -17.52 4.31
N GLY A 270 0.77 -17.68 3.57
CA GLY A 270 1.83 -18.64 3.87
C GLY A 270 2.94 -18.13 4.79
N GLU A 271 2.81 -16.92 5.36
CA GLU A 271 3.77 -16.37 6.32
C GLU A 271 3.63 -17.06 7.69
N ILE A 272 4.23 -18.24 7.82
CA ILE A 272 4.09 -19.13 8.97
C ILE A 272 4.43 -18.45 10.32
N ASN A 273 5.34 -17.47 10.31
CA ASN A 273 5.74 -16.70 11.48
C ASN A 273 4.69 -15.69 11.94
N LEU A 274 3.72 -15.34 11.09
CA LEU A 274 2.65 -14.38 11.40
C LEU A 274 1.31 -15.05 11.71
N LYS A 275 1.19 -16.35 11.42
CA LYS A 275 -0.07 -17.11 11.42
C LYS A 275 -0.79 -17.12 12.77
N GLU A 276 -0.06 -17.25 13.87
CA GLU A 276 -0.63 -17.22 15.24
C GLU A 276 -1.35 -15.89 15.54
N HIS A 277 -0.89 -14.82 14.89
CA HIS A 277 -1.40 -13.47 15.09
C HIS A 277 -2.12 -12.94 13.84
N ASP A 278 -2.51 -13.81 12.91
CA ASP A 278 -3.24 -13.41 11.71
C ASP A 278 -4.60 -12.81 12.09
N VAL A 279 -4.97 -11.74 11.40
CA VAL A 279 -6.30 -11.11 11.46
C VAL A 279 -6.83 -10.80 10.06
N VAL A 280 -6.08 -11.15 9.01
CA VAL A 280 -6.28 -10.66 7.64
C VAL A 280 -6.47 -11.77 6.62
N ASN A 281 -5.98 -12.99 6.88
CA ASN A 281 -5.99 -14.08 5.92
C ASN A 281 -6.90 -15.23 6.39
N MET A 282 -6.34 -16.40 6.69
CA MET A 282 -7.12 -17.62 6.94
C MET A 282 -7.99 -17.52 8.19
N ARG A 283 -7.55 -16.79 9.23
CA ARG A 283 -8.40 -16.57 10.41
C ARG A 283 -9.66 -15.78 10.07
N MET A 284 -9.54 -14.80 9.17
CA MET A 284 -10.69 -14.03 8.67
C MET A 284 -11.55 -14.90 7.74
N ALA A 285 -10.93 -15.71 6.89
CA ALA A 285 -11.64 -16.67 6.03
C ALA A 285 -12.50 -17.64 6.85
N GLU A 286 -11.96 -18.16 7.96
CA GLU A 286 -12.67 -19.05 8.89
C GLU A 286 -13.85 -18.34 9.58
N HIS A 287 -13.65 -17.10 10.06
CA HIS A 287 -14.73 -16.30 10.66
C HIS A 287 -15.86 -16.04 9.65
N ALA A 288 -15.49 -15.64 8.43
CA ALA A 288 -16.43 -15.38 7.35
C ALA A 288 -17.07 -16.65 6.77
N ARG A 289 -16.44 -17.82 6.96
CA ARG A 289 -16.71 -19.07 6.22
C ARG A 289 -16.64 -18.83 4.71
N ALA A 290 -15.62 -18.08 4.29
CA ALA A 290 -15.48 -17.63 2.92
C ALA A 290 -14.96 -18.74 2.00
N SER A 291 -15.43 -18.75 0.76
CA SER A 291 -14.76 -19.41 -0.36
C SER A 291 -13.47 -18.67 -0.66
N VAL A 292 -12.31 -19.32 -0.56
CA VAL A 292 -11.00 -18.67 -0.76
C VAL A 292 -10.46 -18.93 -2.15
N LEU A 293 -10.07 -17.87 -2.85
CA LEU A 293 -9.27 -17.94 -4.08
C LEU A 293 -7.84 -17.47 -3.79
N LEU A 294 -6.86 -18.29 -4.15
CA LEU A 294 -5.44 -17.94 -4.03
C LEU A 294 -4.90 -17.40 -5.36
N VAL A 295 -4.57 -16.12 -5.39
CA VAL A 295 -4.09 -15.39 -6.57
C VAL A 295 -2.57 -15.44 -6.67
N GLY A 296 -2.04 -15.70 -7.86
CA GLY A 296 -0.62 -15.69 -8.14
C GLY A 296 -0.30 -14.85 -9.38
N ASP A 297 0.71 -13.98 -9.28
CA ASP A 297 1.22 -13.19 -10.41
C ASP A 297 2.22 -14.02 -11.21
N ILE A 298 1.85 -14.39 -12.44
CA ILE A 298 2.73 -15.19 -13.31
C ILE A 298 3.84 -14.38 -13.96
N ASP A 299 3.72 -13.05 -14.05
CA ASP A 299 4.74 -12.16 -14.65
C ASP A 299 6.03 -12.19 -13.80
N ARG A 300 5.93 -12.54 -12.50
CA ARG A 300 7.07 -12.75 -11.60
C ARG A 300 7.76 -14.11 -11.77
N GLY A 301 7.17 -15.03 -12.51
CA GLY A 301 7.63 -16.41 -12.66
C GLY A 301 7.36 -17.29 -11.43
N GLY A 302 7.38 -18.61 -11.62
CA GLY A 302 7.27 -19.59 -10.52
C GLY A 302 5.88 -19.70 -9.86
N VAL A 303 4.81 -19.21 -10.51
CA VAL A 303 3.46 -19.10 -9.91
C VAL A 303 2.94 -20.41 -9.31
N TYR A 304 3.11 -21.54 -10.00
CA TYR A 304 2.67 -22.86 -9.53
C TYR A 304 3.47 -23.35 -8.31
N ALA A 305 4.77 -23.08 -8.29
CA ALA A 305 5.60 -23.38 -7.12
C ALA A 305 5.18 -22.53 -5.91
N SER A 306 4.81 -21.26 -6.13
CA SER A 306 4.26 -20.41 -5.08
C SER A 306 2.91 -20.92 -4.57
N PHE A 307 2.01 -21.36 -5.46
CA PHE A 307 0.75 -21.97 -5.04
C PHE A 307 0.95 -23.21 -4.17
N LEU A 308 1.81 -24.13 -4.61
CA LEU A 308 2.14 -25.33 -3.84
C LEU A 308 2.78 -24.99 -2.51
N GLY A 309 3.77 -24.08 -2.51
CA GLY A 309 4.43 -23.63 -1.30
C GLY A 309 3.45 -23.05 -0.29
N THR A 310 2.54 -22.19 -0.72
CA THR A 310 1.49 -21.64 0.14
C THR A 310 0.53 -22.74 0.63
N TRP A 311 0.02 -23.59 -0.24
CA TRP A 311 -0.89 -24.68 0.12
C TRP A 311 -0.28 -25.67 1.13
N MET A 312 1.04 -25.94 1.02
CA MET A 312 1.77 -26.79 1.97
C MET A 312 1.80 -26.20 3.39
N THR A 313 1.66 -24.89 3.56
CA THR A 313 1.60 -24.23 4.89
C THR A 313 0.21 -24.26 5.52
N PHE A 314 -0.82 -24.62 4.75
CA PHE A 314 -2.19 -24.69 5.25
C PHE A 314 -2.42 -25.94 6.09
N THR A 315 -3.18 -25.77 7.17
CA THR A 315 -3.80 -26.86 7.92
C THR A 315 -4.91 -27.48 7.10
N ASP A 316 -5.37 -28.67 7.48
CA ASP A 316 -6.48 -29.32 6.77
C ASP A 316 -7.79 -28.53 6.84
N ALA A 317 -8.00 -27.71 7.88
CA ALA A 317 -9.15 -26.82 7.97
C ALA A 317 -9.08 -25.69 6.94
N GLU A 318 -7.91 -25.08 6.80
CA GLU A 318 -7.66 -24.01 5.84
C GLU A 318 -7.71 -24.52 4.39
N ARG A 319 -7.18 -25.72 4.13
CA ARG A 319 -7.27 -26.37 2.80
C ARG A 319 -8.71 -26.59 2.35
N ARG A 320 -9.66 -26.80 3.28
CA ARG A 320 -11.09 -26.94 2.96
C ARG A 320 -11.76 -25.63 2.56
N LEU A 321 -11.20 -24.49 2.94
CA LEU A 321 -11.71 -23.17 2.53
C LEU A 321 -11.18 -22.77 1.15
N LEU A 322 -10.02 -23.31 0.74
CA LEU A 322 -9.44 -23.06 -0.57
C LEU A 322 -10.32 -23.66 -1.67
N THR A 323 -10.97 -22.78 -2.42
CA THR A 323 -11.87 -23.13 -3.52
C THR A 323 -11.11 -23.27 -4.84
N GLY A 324 -10.09 -22.44 -5.06
CA GLY A 324 -9.38 -22.42 -6.33
C GLY A 324 -8.16 -21.51 -6.37
N TYR A 325 -7.38 -21.67 -7.44
CA TYR A 325 -6.27 -20.78 -7.78
C TYR A 325 -6.65 -19.83 -8.91
N ILE A 326 -6.11 -18.60 -8.89
CA ILE A 326 -6.22 -17.64 -9.99
C ILE A 326 -4.82 -17.29 -10.46
N VAL A 327 -4.49 -17.66 -11.71
CA VAL A 327 -3.28 -17.19 -12.39
C VAL A 327 -3.57 -15.79 -12.93
N ASN A 328 -2.82 -14.79 -12.48
CA ASN A 328 -3.04 -13.39 -12.84
C ASN A 328 -1.88 -12.83 -13.67
N ARG A 329 -2.15 -11.77 -14.43
CA ARG A 329 -1.20 -11.05 -15.30
C ARG A 329 -0.58 -11.93 -16.40
N PHE A 330 -1.35 -12.88 -16.92
CA PHE A 330 -0.87 -13.78 -17.95
C PHE A 330 -0.65 -13.07 -19.29
N ARG A 331 0.45 -13.42 -19.98
CA ARG A 331 0.77 -12.93 -21.32
C ARG A 331 1.02 -14.13 -22.23
N GLY A 332 0.31 -14.20 -23.36
CA GLY A 332 0.48 -15.25 -24.36
C GLY A 332 -0.78 -16.09 -24.55
N ASP A 333 -0.61 -17.34 -25.00
CA ASP A 333 -1.68 -18.29 -25.26
C ASP A 333 -1.97 -19.13 -24.02
N ALA A 334 -3.16 -18.96 -23.42
CA ALA A 334 -3.53 -19.60 -22.17
C ALA A 334 -3.74 -21.12 -22.32
N SER A 335 -3.96 -21.61 -23.54
CA SER A 335 -4.11 -23.05 -23.81
C SER A 335 -2.85 -23.86 -23.44
N LEU A 336 -1.69 -23.20 -23.40
CA LEU A 336 -0.42 -23.81 -23.02
C LEU A 336 -0.30 -24.11 -21.51
N LEU A 337 -1.19 -23.55 -20.68
CA LEU A 337 -1.17 -23.76 -19.22
C LEU A 337 -1.91 -25.02 -18.77
N GLY A 338 -2.65 -25.69 -19.67
CA GLY A 338 -3.44 -26.90 -19.35
C GLY A 338 -2.69 -27.95 -18.52
N PRO A 339 -1.50 -28.42 -18.94
CA PRO A 339 -0.73 -29.40 -18.18
C PRO A 339 -0.32 -28.92 -16.77
N ALA A 340 -0.11 -27.61 -16.59
CA ALA A 340 0.23 -27.05 -15.28
C ALA A 340 -1.01 -26.93 -14.37
N HIS A 341 -2.19 -26.64 -14.94
CA HIS A 341 -3.46 -26.66 -14.20
C HIS A 341 -3.81 -28.08 -13.75
N GLU A 342 -3.65 -29.08 -14.61
CA GLU A 342 -3.82 -30.50 -14.28
C GLU A 342 -2.88 -30.92 -13.15
N TYR A 343 -1.59 -30.56 -13.27
CA TYR A 343 -0.61 -30.81 -12.21
C TYR A 343 -1.03 -30.21 -10.86
N MET A 344 -1.54 -28.98 -10.84
CA MET A 344 -2.04 -28.37 -9.60
C MET A 344 -3.21 -29.14 -8.99
N LEU A 345 -4.19 -29.54 -9.82
CA LEU A 345 -5.35 -30.28 -9.38
C LEU A 345 -4.95 -31.63 -8.78
N ASP A 346 -4.06 -32.37 -9.45
CA ASP A 346 -3.59 -33.68 -8.98
C ASP A 346 -2.85 -33.61 -7.64
N HIS A 347 -2.09 -32.54 -7.40
CA HIS A 347 -1.26 -32.40 -6.20
C HIS A 347 -2.00 -31.80 -4.99
N THR A 348 -3.01 -30.98 -5.25
CA THR A 348 -3.68 -30.19 -4.19
C THR A 348 -5.15 -30.54 -4.02
N GLY A 349 -5.73 -31.30 -4.96
CA GLY A 349 -7.17 -31.55 -5.05
C GLY A 349 -7.99 -30.29 -5.38
N THR A 350 -7.33 -29.17 -5.70
CA THR A 350 -7.96 -27.87 -5.89
C THR A 350 -7.69 -27.36 -7.32
N PRO A 351 -8.71 -26.95 -8.08
CA PRO A 351 -8.55 -26.51 -9.47
C PRO A 351 -7.98 -25.10 -9.59
N VAL A 352 -7.42 -24.81 -10.77
CA VAL A 352 -7.21 -23.42 -11.21
C VAL A 352 -8.52 -22.93 -11.82
N LEU A 353 -9.14 -21.91 -11.21
CA LEU A 353 -10.44 -21.38 -11.58
C LEU A 353 -10.35 -20.16 -12.48
N GLY A 354 -9.16 -19.68 -12.83
CA GLY A 354 -9.04 -18.57 -13.76
C GLY A 354 -7.61 -18.28 -14.19
N THR A 355 -7.48 -17.78 -15.41
CA THR A 355 -6.22 -17.28 -15.99
C THR A 355 -6.45 -15.89 -16.56
N ILE A 356 -6.26 -14.88 -15.71
CA ILE A 356 -6.56 -13.49 -16.03
C ILE A 356 -5.43 -12.91 -16.88
N PRO A 357 -5.72 -12.39 -18.08
CA PRO A 357 -4.71 -11.80 -18.95
C PRO A 357 -4.14 -10.52 -18.33
N TYR A 358 -2.96 -10.12 -18.78
CA TYR A 358 -2.42 -8.81 -18.48
C TYR A 358 -3.27 -7.73 -19.16
N ILE A 359 -4.03 -6.98 -18.36
CA ILE A 359 -4.92 -5.93 -18.85
C ILE A 359 -4.14 -4.63 -19.03
N ARG A 360 -4.03 -4.17 -20.27
CA ARG A 360 -3.44 -2.85 -20.60
C ARG A 360 -4.45 -1.74 -20.38
N ASP A 361 -3.95 -0.58 -19.97
CA ASP A 361 -4.70 0.68 -19.86
C ASP A 361 -5.97 0.51 -19.03
N LEU A 362 -5.84 -0.16 -17.87
CA LEU A 362 -6.96 -0.42 -16.98
C LEU A 362 -7.48 0.87 -16.32
N ASN A 363 -6.61 1.87 -16.13
CA ASN A 363 -6.94 3.20 -15.60
C ASN A 363 -7.67 3.18 -14.24
N ILE A 364 -7.52 2.11 -13.47
CA ILE A 364 -7.98 2.00 -12.08
C ILE A 364 -6.78 2.29 -11.16
N PRO A 365 -6.92 3.16 -10.14
CA PRO A 365 -5.87 3.41 -9.16
C PRO A 365 -5.41 2.11 -8.50
N GLU A 366 -4.12 1.79 -8.60
CA GLU A 366 -3.53 0.71 -7.83
C GLU A 366 -3.21 1.19 -6.40
N GLU A 367 -3.34 0.27 -5.44
CA GLU A 367 -3.07 0.50 -4.01
C GLU A 367 -1.63 0.95 -3.75
N ASP A 368 -0.69 0.34 -4.46
CA ASP A 368 0.75 0.50 -4.31
C ASP A 368 1.38 1.23 -5.49
N MET A 369 2.28 2.18 -5.19
CA MET A 369 3.08 2.86 -6.21
C MET A 369 3.90 1.92 -7.10
N ALA A 370 4.26 0.72 -6.61
CA ALA A 370 5.09 -0.23 -7.33
C ALA A 370 4.42 -0.81 -8.58
N GLY A 371 3.09 -0.78 -8.64
CA GLY A 371 2.32 -1.22 -9.82
C GLY A 371 1.71 -0.07 -10.62
N PHE A 372 1.83 1.16 -10.14
CA PHE A 372 1.36 2.34 -10.88
C PHE A 372 2.16 2.55 -12.16
N SER A 373 1.56 2.20 -13.29
CA SER A 373 2.04 2.56 -14.62
C SER A 373 1.61 3.99 -14.90
N TRP A 374 2.57 4.92 -14.86
CA TRP A 374 2.40 6.26 -15.42
C TRP A 374 2.17 6.08 -16.92
N GLY A 375 0.92 6.07 -17.36
CA GLY A 375 0.55 5.91 -18.77
C GLY A 375 1.45 6.76 -19.67
N HIS A 376 1.90 6.17 -20.78
CA HIS A 376 2.92 6.76 -21.66
C HIS A 376 4.22 7.14 -20.94
N THR A 377 4.89 6.17 -20.29
CA THR A 377 6.36 6.17 -20.18
C THR A 377 7.00 5.95 -21.56
N ASP A 378 6.58 6.73 -22.56
CA ASP A 378 7.47 6.99 -23.68
C ASP A 378 8.56 7.88 -23.08
N CYS A 379 9.66 7.25 -22.66
CA CYS A 379 10.93 7.93 -22.40
C CYS A 379 11.46 8.65 -23.66
N GLY A 380 10.70 8.59 -24.77
CA GLY A 380 10.88 9.43 -25.94
C GLY A 380 10.77 10.92 -25.65
N GLU A 381 11.16 11.70 -26.66
CA GLU A 381 11.19 13.15 -26.61
C GLU A 381 9.79 13.74 -26.42
N LYS A 382 9.73 14.92 -25.78
CA LYS A 382 8.50 15.70 -25.65
C LYS A 382 7.90 15.92 -27.04
N LYS A 383 6.67 15.45 -27.26
CA LYS A 383 5.96 15.66 -28.52
C LYS A 383 5.58 17.14 -28.64
N ALA A 384 5.62 17.66 -29.86
CA ALA A 384 5.19 19.05 -30.11
C ALA A 384 3.74 19.25 -29.65
N GLY A 385 3.51 20.32 -28.88
CA GLY A 385 2.18 20.68 -28.39
C GLY A 385 1.70 19.94 -27.13
N THR A 386 2.54 19.12 -26.49
CA THR A 386 2.22 18.49 -25.20
C THR A 386 2.83 19.26 -24.01
N LEU A 387 2.17 19.24 -22.86
CA LEU A 387 2.72 19.72 -21.59
C LEU A 387 3.61 18.66 -20.95
N ASP A 388 4.81 19.03 -20.51
CA ASP A 388 5.69 18.16 -19.69
C ASP A 388 5.46 18.48 -18.20
N ILE A 389 4.93 17.50 -17.46
CA ILE A 389 4.60 17.63 -16.04
C ILE A 389 5.49 16.68 -15.23
N ALA A 390 6.32 17.24 -14.37
CA ALA A 390 7.16 16.51 -13.44
C ALA A 390 6.46 16.37 -12.07
N VAL A 391 6.17 15.14 -11.66
CA VAL A 391 5.66 14.84 -10.31
C VAL A 391 6.83 14.45 -9.42
N VAL A 392 7.11 15.24 -8.39
CA VAL A 392 8.22 14.96 -7.46
C VAL A 392 7.83 13.84 -6.51
N MET A 393 8.60 12.75 -6.54
CA MET A 393 8.33 11.56 -5.75
C MET A 393 9.00 11.67 -4.37
N LEU A 394 8.24 12.16 -3.39
CA LEU A 394 8.69 12.24 -2.00
C LEU A 394 8.88 10.85 -1.39
N ARG A 395 9.75 10.74 -0.39
CA ARG A 395 10.05 9.45 0.27
C ARG A 395 8.83 8.90 1.00
N HIS A 396 8.08 9.76 1.70
CA HIS A 396 6.85 9.43 2.41
C HIS A 396 5.61 9.95 1.68
N VAL A 397 5.63 9.90 0.34
CA VAL A 397 4.52 10.37 -0.49
C VAL A 397 3.20 9.69 -0.10
N SER A 398 2.17 10.51 0.10
CA SER A 398 0.80 10.08 0.33
C SER A 398 -0.09 10.55 -0.81
N ASN A 399 -1.16 9.79 -1.06
CA ASN A 399 -2.18 10.13 -2.05
C ASN A 399 -1.63 10.45 -3.44
N TYR A 400 -0.55 9.79 -3.86
CA TYR A 400 0.11 10.03 -5.15
C TYR A 400 -0.86 9.87 -6.35
N THR A 401 -1.96 9.16 -6.15
CA THR A 401 -3.06 8.97 -7.10
C THR A 401 -3.76 10.28 -7.50
N ASP A 402 -3.60 11.38 -6.76
CA ASP A 402 -4.19 12.69 -7.10
C ASP A 402 -3.81 13.19 -8.49
N PHE A 403 -2.65 12.78 -8.99
CA PHE A 403 -2.15 13.17 -10.30
C PHE A 403 -2.39 12.11 -11.38
N ALA A 404 -2.89 10.93 -11.02
CA ALA A 404 -3.17 9.85 -11.96
C ALA A 404 -4.11 10.24 -13.11
N PRO A 405 -5.17 11.05 -12.89
CA PRO A 405 -6.07 11.47 -13.97
C PRO A 405 -5.35 12.25 -15.10
N LEU A 406 -4.23 12.91 -14.80
CA LEU A 406 -3.44 13.64 -15.80
C LEU A 406 -2.75 12.71 -16.81
N ALA A 407 -2.50 11.45 -16.44
CA ALA A 407 -1.91 10.47 -17.36
C ALA A 407 -2.90 10.03 -18.45
N ALA A 408 -4.20 10.24 -18.26
CA ALA A 408 -5.21 9.97 -19.27
C ALA A 408 -5.26 11.04 -20.37
N GLU A 409 -4.69 12.22 -20.13
CA GLU A 409 -4.74 13.35 -21.07
C GLU A 409 -3.71 13.16 -22.20
N PRO A 410 -4.15 13.07 -23.48
CA PRO A 410 -3.25 12.75 -24.59
C PRO A 410 -2.26 13.89 -24.93
N ASP A 411 -2.52 15.10 -24.45
CA ASP A 411 -1.65 16.27 -24.61
C ASP A 411 -0.77 16.54 -23.38
N VAL A 412 -0.64 15.56 -22.48
CA VAL A 412 0.19 15.62 -21.27
C VAL A 412 1.22 14.49 -21.28
N ARG A 413 2.46 14.85 -20.96
CA ARG A 413 3.53 13.92 -20.61
C ARG A 413 3.74 14.02 -19.11
N LEU A 414 3.25 13.03 -18.37
CA LEU A 414 3.36 12.97 -16.92
C LEU A 414 4.52 12.04 -16.54
N ARG A 415 5.51 12.56 -15.79
CA ARG A 415 6.68 11.76 -15.41
C ARG A 415 7.01 11.92 -13.92
N PRO A 416 7.29 10.81 -13.22
CA PRO A 416 7.81 10.87 -11.86
C PRO A 416 9.28 11.32 -11.87
N VAL A 417 9.66 12.14 -10.89
CA VAL A 417 11.05 12.56 -10.66
C VAL A 417 11.45 12.19 -9.25
N ARG A 418 12.42 11.27 -9.12
CA ARG A 418 12.98 10.80 -7.85
C ARG A 418 14.36 11.38 -7.57
N ARG A 419 15.09 11.74 -8.61
CA ARG A 419 16.48 12.23 -8.52
C ARG A 419 16.69 13.47 -9.36
N ALA A 420 17.68 14.27 -9.00
CA ALA A 420 17.98 15.52 -9.70
C ALA A 420 18.33 15.30 -11.19
N GLU A 421 18.96 14.18 -11.54
CA GLU A 421 19.29 13.84 -12.93
C GLU A 421 18.05 13.61 -13.81
N GLU A 422 16.92 13.24 -13.20
CA GLU A 422 15.65 12.99 -13.90
C GLU A 422 14.86 14.28 -14.14
N TRP A 423 15.36 15.43 -13.66
CA TRP A 423 14.63 16.69 -13.64
C TRP A 423 14.20 17.16 -15.03
N GLY A 424 15.10 17.15 -16.01
CA GLY A 424 14.85 17.67 -17.35
C GLY A 424 14.50 19.17 -17.35
N ASP A 425 13.56 19.58 -18.20
CA ASP A 425 13.03 20.95 -18.21
C ASP A 425 11.49 20.94 -18.30
N PRO A 426 10.79 20.61 -17.20
CA PRO A 426 9.34 20.49 -17.21
C PRO A 426 8.68 21.86 -17.46
N ASP A 427 7.44 21.84 -17.95
CA ASP A 427 6.59 23.03 -18.01
C ASP A 427 5.92 23.26 -16.64
N VAL A 428 5.58 22.16 -15.95
CA VAL A 428 4.92 22.17 -14.64
C VAL A 428 5.60 21.21 -13.67
N VAL A 429 5.75 21.64 -12.42
CA VAL A 429 6.17 20.79 -11.30
C VAL A 429 4.99 20.55 -10.38
N MET A 430 4.78 19.30 -9.97
CA MET A 430 3.74 18.90 -9.02
C MET A 430 4.35 18.30 -7.77
N LEU A 431 3.91 18.78 -6.61
CA LEU A 431 4.30 18.29 -5.29
C LEU A 431 3.11 17.56 -4.65
N PRO A 432 3.19 16.24 -4.44
CA PRO A 432 2.11 15.45 -3.83
C PRO A 432 1.99 15.70 -2.32
N GLY A 433 1.00 15.05 -1.71
CA GLY A 433 0.92 14.91 -0.27
C GLY A 433 2.13 14.16 0.30
N SER A 434 2.42 14.43 1.57
CA SER A 434 3.43 13.71 2.35
C SER A 434 2.84 13.32 3.69
N LYS A 435 3.21 12.15 4.21
CA LYS A 435 2.90 11.75 5.58
C LYS A 435 3.94 12.22 6.61
N SER A 436 5.11 12.66 6.14
CA SER A 436 6.24 13.13 6.93
C SER A 436 6.90 14.30 6.19
N VAL A 437 6.27 15.47 6.29
CA VAL A 437 6.57 16.67 5.50
C VAL A 437 7.98 17.19 5.79
N VAL A 438 8.36 17.26 7.07
CA VAL A 438 9.69 17.77 7.46
C VAL A 438 10.82 16.83 6.98
N PRO A 439 10.76 15.50 7.24
CA PRO A 439 11.74 14.57 6.68
C PRO A 439 11.82 14.60 5.15
N ASP A 440 10.69 14.69 4.45
CA ASP A 440 10.67 14.76 2.99
C ASP A 440 11.28 16.07 2.46
N LEU A 441 11.03 17.20 3.12
CA LEU A 441 11.66 18.48 2.78
C LEU A 441 13.19 18.42 2.94
N ASP A 442 13.67 17.78 4.00
CA ASP A 442 15.11 17.59 4.20
C ASP A 442 15.72 16.65 3.15
N ASP A 443 15.01 15.60 2.74
CA ASP A 443 15.42 14.72 1.63
C ASP A 443 15.46 15.48 0.29
N LEU A 444 14.50 16.37 0.01
CA LEU A 444 14.52 17.26 -1.17
C LEU A 444 15.75 18.16 -1.17
N ARG A 445 16.12 18.72 -0.01
CA ARG A 445 17.33 19.54 0.14
C ARG A 445 18.60 18.71 -0.09
N ARG A 446 18.71 17.54 0.56
CA ARG A 446 19.87 16.65 0.45
C ARG A 446 20.09 16.14 -0.98
N SER A 447 19.01 15.87 -1.70
CA SER A 447 19.07 15.34 -3.08
C SER A 447 19.29 16.40 -4.15
N GLY A 448 19.27 17.70 -3.80
CA GLY A 448 19.32 18.81 -4.75
C GLY A 448 18.02 19.06 -5.53
N LEU A 449 16.95 18.29 -5.24
CA LEU A 449 15.64 18.53 -5.85
C LEU A 449 15.00 19.83 -5.37
N ALA A 450 15.26 20.26 -4.13
CA ALA A 450 14.82 21.57 -3.64
C ALA A 450 15.36 22.71 -4.52
N ASP A 451 16.65 22.67 -4.87
CA ASP A 451 17.28 23.69 -5.73
C ASP A 451 16.69 23.70 -7.14
N ASN A 452 16.38 22.52 -7.68
CA ASN A 452 15.69 22.39 -8.96
C ASN A 452 14.28 23.02 -8.93
N ILE A 453 13.52 22.81 -7.85
CA ILE A 453 12.19 23.41 -7.66
C ILE A 453 12.31 24.93 -7.56
N LEU A 454 13.27 25.43 -6.78
CA LEU A 454 13.53 26.87 -6.62
C LEU A 454 13.92 27.51 -7.96
N GLY A 455 14.89 26.95 -8.68
CA GLY A 455 15.30 27.46 -10.00
C GLY A 455 14.19 27.36 -11.05
N HIS A 456 13.29 26.38 -10.95
CA HIS A 456 12.08 26.32 -11.78
C HIS A 456 11.11 27.45 -11.48
N ALA A 457 10.90 27.78 -10.20
CA ALA A 457 10.09 28.92 -9.79
C ALA A 457 10.71 30.26 -10.22
N GLU A 458 12.03 30.42 -10.12
CA GLU A 458 12.77 31.63 -10.55
C GLU A 458 12.62 31.89 -12.06
N ARG A 459 12.57 30.83 -12.87
CA ARG A 459 12.25 30.91 -14.31
C ARG A 459 10.78 31.21 -14.59
N GLY A 460 9.98 31.42 -13.54
CA GLY A 460 8.56 31.76 -13.64
C GLY A 460 7.71 30.60 -14.18
N LYS A 461 8.09 29.34 -13.95
CA LYS A 461 7.32 28.19 -14.42
C LYS A 461 6.27 27.72 -13.40
N TRP A 462 5.36 26.86 -13.84
CA TRP A 462 4.20 26.44 -13.05
C TRP A 462 4.56 25.45 -11.96
N ILE A 463 3.94 25.63 -10.79
CA ILE A 463 4.05 24.72 -9.64
C ILE A 463 2.66 24.49 -9.04
N PHE A 464 2.33 23.22 -8.78
CA PHE A 464 1.10 22.82 -8.10
C PHE A 464 1.41 21.93 -6.90
N GLY A 465 0.99 22.32 -5.69
CA GLY A 465 1.17 21.54 -4.46
C GLY A 465 -0.14 21.00 -3.90
N ILE A 466 -0.15 19.75 -3.43
CA ILE A 466 -1.30 19.17 -2.72
C ILE A 466 -0.88 18.78 -1.30
N CYS A 467 -1.62 19.22 -0.29
CA CYS A 467 -1.45 18.87 1.12
C CYS A 467 0.00 19.07 1.62
N GLY A 468 0.79 18.00 1.84
CA GLY A 468 2.22 18.13 2.17
C GLY A 468 3.01 18.99 1.19
N GLY A 469 2.68 18.92 -0.12
CA GLY A 469 3.24 19.79 -1.14
C GLY A 469 2.90 21.27 -0.94
N LEU A 470 1.69 21.60 -0.46
CA LEU A 470 1.33 22.97 -0.07
C LEU A 470 2.21 23.46 1.08
N GLN A 471 2.41 22.62 2.09
CA GLN A 471 3.20 22.94 3.29
C GLN A 471 4.69 23.16 2.93
N ILE A 472 5.24 22.30 2.05
CA ILE A 472 6.61 22.43 1.51
C ILE A 472 6.82 23.75 0.76
N LEU A 473 5.82 24.21 -0.02
CA LEU A 473 5.91 25.47 -0.77
C LEU A 473 5.88 26.72 0.13
N GLY A 474 5.38 26.59 1.36
CA GLY A 474 5.25 27.68 2.31
C GLY A 474 6.59 28.25 2.79
N ARG A 475 6.51 29.33 3.57
CA ARG A 475 7.67 29.95 4.24
C ARG A 475 8.11 29.18 5.46
N ALA A 476 7.17 28.64 6.22
CA ALA A 476 7.46 27.92 7.46
C ALA A 476 6.44 26.81 7.72
N ILE A 477 6.95 25.73 8.32
CA ILE A 477 6.20 24.62 8.88
C ILE A 477 6.43 24.69 10.40
N LEU A 478 5.35 24.88 11.16
CA LEU A 478 5.37 25.02 12.61
C LEU A 478 4.93 23.70 13.24
N ASP A 479 5.74 23.15 14.12
CA ASP A 479 5.49 21.89 14.83
C ASP A 479 5.55 22.09 16.35
N PRO A 480 4.59 22.83 16.94
CA PRO A 480 4.63 23.17 18.36
C PRO A 480 4.52 21.96 19.30
N HIS A 481 4.06 20.82 18.76
CA HIS A 481 3.87 19.58 19.50
C HIS A 481 4.97 18.54 19.24
N GLY A 482 5.94 18.84 18.38
CA GLY A 482 7.04 17.95 18.03
C GLY A 482 6.58 16.63 17.39
N ILE A 483 5.55 16.70 16.53
CA ILE A 483 4.93 15.55 15.88
C ILE A 483 5.85 14.94 14.82
N GLU A 484 6.49 15.77 14.00
CA GLU A 484 7.38 15.33 12.91
C GLU A 484 8.83 15.77 13.11
N SER A 485 9.08 16.82 13.90
CA SER A 485 10.42 17.38 14.05
C SER A 485 10.72 17.83 15.48
N ALA A 486 12.00 17.79 15.85
CA ALA A 486 12.46 18.29 17.14
C ALA A 486 12.49 19.83 17.21
N ALA A 487 12.47 20.50 16.05
CA ALA A 487 12.46 21.95 15.95
C ALA A 487 11.00 22.45 15.95
N PRO A 488 10.66 23.49 16.74
CA PRO A 488 9.30 24.02 16.76
C PRO A 488 8.90 24.72 15.45
N GLU A 489 9.90 25.12 14.64
CA GLU A 489 9.71 25.76 13.35
C GLU A 489 10.79 25.28 12.38
N VAL A 490 10.36 24.89 11.19
CA VAL A 490 11.22 24.48 10.07
C VAL A 490 10.91 25.39 8.89
N PRO A 491 11.91 26.08 8.29
CA PRO A 491 11.69 26.85 7.08
C PRO A 491 11.21 25.93 5.94
N GLY A 492 10.21 26.37 5.16
CA GLY A 492 9.80 25.69 3.93
C GLY A 492 10.72 26.05 2.76
N LEU A 493 10.23 25.93 1.51
CA LEU A 493 10.93 26.45 0.33
C LEU A 493 10.78 27.97 0.16
N GLY A 494 9.82 28.60 0.86
CA GLY A 494 9.62 30.05 0.82
C GLY A 494 9.01 30.57 -0.48
N LEU A 495 8.43 29.70 -1.30
CA LEU A 495 7.85 30.04 -2.61
C LEU A 495 6.47 30.70 -2.51
N MET A 496 5.75 30.45 -1.41
CA MET A 496 4.46 31.05 -1.09
C MET A 496 4.49 31.58 0.36
N ASP A 497 3.86 32.73 0.60
CA ASP A 497 3.71 33.33 1.94
C ASP A 497 2.64 32.59 2.76
N LEU A 498 2.92 31.32 3.02
CA LEU A 498 2.11 30.40 3.79
C LEU A 498 2.88 29.97 5.04
N ARG A 499 2.16 29.82 6.15
CA ARG A 499 2.68 29.25 7.39
C ARG A 499 1.75 28.13 7.82
N SER A 500 2.25 26.91 7.83
CA SER A 500 1.46 25.72 8.14
C SER A 500 1.80 25.24 9.53
N THR A 501 0.83 25.23 10.44
CA THR A 501 1.00 24.75 11.82
C THR A 501 0.41 23.37 11.96
N PHE A 502 1.21 22.37 12.32
CA PHE A 502 0.70 21.06 12.69
C PHE A 502 -0.21 21.15 13.91
N ALA A 503 -1.39 20.54 13.79
CA ALA A 503 -2.38 20.46 14.84
C ALA A 503 -2.54 18.99 15.27
N ALA A 504 -2.89 18.80 16.55
CA ALA A 504 -3.18 17.47 17.09
C ALA A 504 -4.40 16.85 16.39
N ASP A 505 -5.45 17.66 16.18
CA ASP A 505 -6.66 17.22 15.50
C ASP A 505 -6.45 17.12 13.99
N LYS A 506 -6.98 16.04 13.42
CA LYS A 506 -6.91 15.76 11.99
C LYS A 506 -8.14 16.34 11.30
N THR A 507 -7.93 17.07 10.22
CA THR A 507 -9.04 17.49 9.35
C THR A 507 -9.40 16.31 8.44
N LEU A 508 -10.62 15.80 8.58
CA LEU A 508 -11.21 14.75 7.74
C LEU A 508 -12.54 15.27 7.18
N VAL A 509 -12.52 15.77 5.95
CA VAL A 509 -13.72 16.35 5.33
C VAL A 509 -13.85 15.86 3.90
N ARG A 510 -14.99 15.24 3.58
CA ARG A 510 -15.39 15.05 2.18
C ARG A 510 -15.90 16.37 1.63
N VAL A 511 -15.33 16.84 0.53
CA VAL A 511 -15.69 18.11 -0.10
C VAL A 511 -16.40 17.80 -1.41
N ALA A 512 -17.73 17.86 -1.44
CA ALA A 512 -18.48 17.55 -2.65
C ALA A 512 -18.29 18.60 -3.74
N ARG A 513 -17.96 19.83 -3.34
CA ARG A 513 -17.82 21.00 -4.23
C ARG A 513 -16.94 22.06 -3.59
N ALA A 514 -16.02 22.60 -4.36
CA ALA A 514 -15.20 23.76 -4.06
C ALA A 514 -15.17 24.70 -5.28
N GLU A 515 -15.28 25.99 -5.01
CA GLU A 515 -14.87 27.05 -5.92
C GLU A 515 -13.37 26.95 -6.17
N THR A 516 -12.95 27.26 -7.40
CA THR A 516 -11.55 27.21 -7.81
C THR A 516 -11.17 28.52 -8.51
N PRO A 517 -9.86 28.80 -8.68
CA PRO A 517 -9.40 30.04 -9.30
C PRO A 517 -9.88 30.25 -10.74
N LEU A 518 -10.37 29.18 -11.41
CA LEU A 518 -10.83 29.21 -12.79
C LEU A 518 -12.34 29.40 -12.93
N GLY A 519 -13.08 29.47 -11.81
CA GLY A 519 -14.55 29.50 -11.81
C GLY A 519 -15.20 28.17 -12.23
N VAL A 520 -14.38 27.13 -12.44
CA VAL A 520 -14.84 25.74 -12.67
C VAL A 520 -14.82 25.03 -11.33
N LEU A 521 -15.97 24.54 -10.89
CA LEU A 521 -16.06 23.82 -9.62
C LEU A 521 -15.30 22.49 -9.70
N SER A 522 -14.75 22.04 -8.58
CA SER A 522 -14.20 20.70 -8.42
C SER A 522 -14.60 20.12 -7.06
N GLY A 523 -14.35 18.84 -6.83
CA GLY A 523 -14.62 18.15 -5.57
C GLY A 523 -13.46 17.27 -5.15
N GLY A 524 -13.61 16.59 -4.01
CA GLY A 524 -12.56 15.75 -3.45
C GLY A 524 -12.72 15.55 -1.95
N TYR A 525 -11.61 15.57 -1.24
CA TYR A 525 -11.59 15.50 0.22
C TYR A 525 -10.34 16.17 0.81
N GLU A 526 -10.43 16.56 2.07
CA GLU A 526 -9.31 17.05 2.86
C GLU A 526 -8.94 16.00 3.91
N ILE A 527 -7.66 15.66 3.94
CA ILE A 527 -7.09 14.73 4.91
C ILE A 527 -5.70 15.21 5.33
N HIS A 528 -5.64 16.03 6.37
CA HIS A 528 -4.39 16.66 6.76
C HIS A 528 -4.32 16.95 8.25
N HIS A 529 -3.07 17.07 8.71
CA HIS A 529 -2.76 17.60 10.02
C HIS A 529 -2.32 19.05 9.85
N GLY A 530 -3.01 19.93 10.56
CA GLY A 530 -2.63 21.32 10.66
C GLY A 530 -3.54 22.31 9.95
N LEU A 531 -3.27 23.58 10.23
CA LEU A 531 -3.94 24.73 9.67
C LEU A 531 -2.89 25.60 8.99
N THR A 532 -3.26 26.23 7.88
CA THR A 532 -2.35 27.14 7.18
C THR A 532 -2.89 28.56 7.24
N ASP A 533 -2.07 29.46 7.76
CA ASP A 533 -2.25 30.90 7.63
C ASP A 533 -1.56 31.39 6.36
N HIS A 534 -2.07 32.48 5.79
CA HIS A 534 -1.50 33.09 4.60
C HIS A 534 -1.25 34.58 4.80
N GLY A 535 -0.16 35.07 4.21
CA GLY A 535 0.11 36.50 4.13
C GLY A 535 -0.61 37.17 2.94
N PRO A 536 -0.46 38.50 2.79
CA PRO A 536 -1.20 39.29 1.81
C PRO A 536 -0.80 39.03 0.35
N SER A 537 0.35 38.36 0.11
CA SER A 537 0.85 38.02 -1.23
C SER A 537 0.27 36.74 -1.81
N VAL A 538 -0.62 36.08 -1.07
CA VAL A 538 -1.26 34.82 -1.42
C VAL A 538 -2.78 34.98 -1.28
N LEU A 539 -3.52 34.48 -2.27
CA LEU A 539 -4.97 34.59 -2.34
C LEU A 539 -5.64 33.24 -2.04
N PRO A 540 -6.59 33.16 -1.10
CA PRO A 540 -7.36 31.94 -0.85
C PRO A 540 -8.46 31.79 -1.90
N LEU A 541 -8.16 31.11 -3.01
CA LEU A 541 -9.06 30.99 -4.18
C LEU A 541 -9.65 29.59 -4.36
N PHE A 542 -9.24 28.63 -3.54
CA PHE A 542 -9.96 27.36 -3.42
C PHE A 542 -10.83 27.42 -2.17
N LEU A 543 -12.15 27.44 -2.36
CA LEU A 543 -13.11 27.64 -1.28
C LEU A 543 -14.18 26.54 -1.32
N ARG A 544 -14.37 25.85 -0.20
CA ARG A 544 -15.46 24.90 -0.02
C ARG A 544 -16.81 25.58 -0.25
N ALA A 545 -17.67 24.90 -1.01
CA ALA A 545 -18.94 25.42 -1.51
C ALA A 545 -20.04 24.34 -1.55
N ASP A 546 -19.88 23.27 -0.78
CA ASP A 546 -20.83 22.16 -0.67
C ASP A 546 -21.83 22.31 0.48
N ARG A 547 -21.54 23.16 1.47
CA ARG A 547 -22.42 23.49 2.58
C ARG A 547 -22.21 24.92 3.10
N ALA A 548 -23.05 25.34 4.03
CA ALA A 548 -22.83 26.58 4.77
C ALA A 548 -21.68 26.38 5.78
N TYR A 549 -20.74 27.33 5.81
CA TYR A 549 -19.62 27.34 6.75
C TYR A 549 -19.79 28.49 7.76
N PRO A 550 -19.36 28.31 9.02
CA PRO A 550 -19.47 29.36 10.05
C PRO A 550 -18.66 30.62 9.73
N SER A 551 -17.58 30.49 8.95
CA SER A 551 -16.73 31.59 8.53
C SER A 551 -16.13 31.36 7.14
N GLU A 552 -15.72 32.44 6.46
CA GLU A 552 -14.98 32.37 5.20
C GLU A 552 -13.63 31.66 5.38
N ALA A 553 -12.96 31.82 6.53
CA ALA A 553 -11.71 31.14 6.82
C ALA A 553 -11.88 29.61 6.81
N GLU A 554 -12.99 29.11 7.34
CA GLU A 554 -13.35 27.70 7.26
C GLU A 554 -13.80 27.27 5.86
N ARG A 555 -13.94 28.14 4.88
CA ARG A 555 -14.12 27.70 3.49
C ARG A 555 -12.80 27.41 2.82
N ILE A 556 -11.70 28.00 3.28
CA ILE A 556 -10.42 27.95 2.59
C ILE A 556 -9.88 26.52 2.58
N CYS A 557 -9.66 25.99 1.38
CA CYS A 557 -8.98 24.73 1.17
C CYS A 557 -7.80 24.86 0.19
N GLY A 558 -7.41 26.07 -0.20
CA GLY A 558 -6.23 26.28 -1.04
C GLY A 558 -5.99 27.72 -1.46
N TYR A 559 -4.81 27.92 -2.04
CA TYR A 559 -4.11 29.18 -2.14
C TYR A 559 -3.46 29.36 -3.51
N VAL A 560 -3.36 30.60 -3.96
CA VAL A 560 -2.75 30.97 -5.24
C VAL A 560 -1.80 32.14 -5.07
N SER A 561 -0.63 32.06 -5.70
CA SER A 561 0.32 33.17 -5.87
C SER A 561 0.96 33.14 -7.26
N GLY A 562 0.34 33.83 -8.22
CA GLY A 562 0.73 33.77 -9.64
C GLY A 562 0.67 32.34 -10.18
N ARG A 563 1.77 31.83 -10.74
CA ARG A 563 1.90 30.46 -11.30
C ARG A 563 2.12 29.35 -10.24
N ARG A 564 1.91 29.66 -8.95
CA ARG A 564 2.04 28.71 -7.83
C ARG A 564 0.68 28.50 -7.18
N TRP A 565 0.14 27.30 -7.33
CA TRP A 565 -1.16 26.92 -6.80
C TRP A 565 -0.96 25.82 -5.78
N ALA A 566 -1.69 25.87 -4.67
CA ALA A 566 -1.55 24.88 -3.62
C ALA A 566 -2.91 24.61 -2.96
N THR A 567 -3.26 23.35 -2.68
CA THR A 567 -4.55 23.02 -2.07
C THR A 567 -4.47 21.83 -1.12
N TYR A 568 -5.34 21.77 -0.13
CA TYR A 568 -5.60 20.59 0.69
C TYR A 568 -6.59 19.61 0.05
N LEU A 569 -7.23 20.01 -1.07
CA LEU A 569 -8.22 19.22 -1.77
C LEU A 569 -7.54 18.12 -2.58
N HIS A 570 -7.48 16.92 -2.01
CA HIS A 570 -7.12 15.69 -2.72
C HIS A 570 -8.22 15.29 -3.71
N GLY A 571 -7.85 14.64 -4.81
CA GLY A 571 -8.79 14.28 -5.89
C GLY A 571 -9.24 15.43 -6.78
N VAL A 572 -8.66 16.64 -6.64
CA VAL A 572 -9.08 17.83 -7.41
C VAL A 572 -9.03 17.64 -8.94
N PHE A 573 -8.12 16.78 -9.42
CA PHE A 573 -7.97 16.44 -10.84
C PHE A 573 -8.84 15.25 -11.28
N ASP A 574 -9.57 14.59 -10.39
CA ASP A 574 -10.53 13.54 -10.75
C ASP A 574 -11.69 14.16 -11.56
N ASP A 575 -12.02 15.43 -11.31
CA ASP A 575 -12.99 16.20 -12.10
C ASP A 575 -12.41 16.57 -13.47
N ASP A 576 -12.99 15.99 -14.53
CA ASP A 576 -12.57 16.20 -15.91
C ASP A 576 -12.64 17.67 -16.35
N ALA A 577 -13.65 18.42 -15.89
CA ALA A 577 -13.87 19.80 -16.30
C ALA A 577 -12.81 20.71 -15.68
N PHE A 578 -12.54 20.57 -14.38
CA PHE A 578 -11.48 21.30 -13.72
C PHE A 578 -10.11 20.92 -14.28
N ARG A 579 -9.81 19.62 -14.42
CA ARG A 579 -8.53 19.15 -14.95
C ARG A 579 -8.24 19.74 -16.33
N ARG A 580 -9.21 19.71 -17.24
CA ARG A 580 -9.04 20.29 -18.58
C ARG A 580 -8.88 21.81 -18.54
N ALA A 581 -9.69 22.50 -17.73
CA ALA A 581 -9.63 23.96 -17.60
C ALA A 581 -8.26 24.41 -17.05
N TRP A 582 -7.71 23.68 -16.07
CA TRP A 582 -6.40 23.94 -15.51
C TRP A 582 -5.29 23.71 -16.53
N LEU A 583 -5.32 22.60 -17.27
CA LEU A 583 -4.36 22.34 -18.33
C LEU A 583 -4.41 23.41 -19.42
N ASP A 584 -5.60 23.82 -19.87
CA ASP A 584 -5.74 24.87 -20.87
C ASP A 584 -5.28 26.25 -20.36
N HIS A 585 -5.48 26.54 -19.08
CA HIS A 585 -4.94 27.73 -18.44
C HIS A 585 -3.41 27.76 -18.48
N VAL A 586 -2.76 26.66 -18.11
CA VAL A 586 -1.30 26.50 -18.19
C VAL A 586 -0.82 26.62 -19.64
N ARG A 587 -1.48 25.93 -20.58
CA ARG A 587 -1.13 25.96 -22.01
C ARG A 587 -1.12 27.38 -22.55
N ALA A 588 -2.21 28.11 -22.35
CA ALA A 588 -2.36 29.48 -22.84
C ALA A 588 -1.27 30.41 -22.27
N ASP A 589 -0.97 30.27 -20.97
CA ASP A 589 0.02 31.09 -20.27
C ASP A 589 1.48 30.81 -20.72
N ILE A 590 1.78 29.58 -21.19
CA ILE A 590 3.09 29.25 -21.77
C ILE A 590 3.14 29.37 -23.31
N GLY A 591 2.09 29.88 -23.94
CA GLY A 591 2.02 30.12 -25.39
C GLY A 591 1.61 28.91 -26.24
N LEU A 592 1.09 27.84 -25.63
CA LEU A 592 0.45 26.74 -26.35
C LEU A 592 -1.04 27.03 -26.56
N ALA A 593 -1.59 26.58 -27.69
CA ALA A 593 -3.03 26.68 -27.94
C ALA A 593 -3.81 25.84 -26.90
N PRO A 594 -4.83 26.41 -26.23
CA PRO A 594 -5.75 25.64 -25.40
C PRO A 594 -6.56 24.68 -26.26
N GLN A 595 -7.02 23.58 -25.69
CA GLN A 595 -7.81 22.57 -26.40
C GLN A 595 -9.29 22.99 -26.52
N GLY A 596 -9.80 23.72 -25.52
CA GLY A 596 -11.17 24.26 -25.50
C GLY A 596 -12.27 23.20 -25.41
N ARG A 597 -11.90 21.93 -25.19
CA ARG A 597 -12.80 20.78 -25.06
C ARG A 597 -12.15 19.70 -24.20
N GLN A 598 -12.96 18.88 -23.56
CA GLN A 598 -12.49 17.70 -22.85
C GLN A 598 -11.84 16.70 -23.82
N LEU A 599 -10.63 16.23 -23.50
CA LEU A 599 -9.89 15.27 -24.34
C LEU A 599 -9.89 13.85 -23.76
N ALA A 600 -9.90 13.74 -22.43
CA ALA A 600 -9.96 12.48 -21.73
C ALA A 600 -11.08 12.47 -20.71
N THR A 601 -11.64 11.29 -20.46
CA THR A 601 -12.63 11.07 -19.41
C THR A 601 -12.03 10.13 -18.38
N TYR A 602 -11.92 10.59 -17.13
CA TYR A 602 -11.47 9.76 -16.03
C TYR A 602 -12.67 9.08 -15.39
N ASP A 603 -13.21 8.09 -16.11
CA ASP A 603 -14.42 7.34 -15.71
C ASP A 603 -14.05 5.97 -15.17
N LEU A 604 -13.94 5.89 -13.84
CA LEU A 604 -13.68 4.64 -13.14
C LEU A 604 -14.80 3.61 -13.34
N GLU A 605 -16.05 4.00 -13.62
CA GLU A 605 -17.15 3.04 -13.79
C GLU A 605 -16.93 2.17 -15.02
N LYS A 606 -16.61 2.75 -16.17
CA LYS A 606 -16.31 2.00 -17.40
C LYS A 606 -15.08 1.11 -17.25
N ALA A 607 -14.08 1.60 -16.53
CA ALA A 607 -12.88 0.82 -16.24
C ALA A 607 -13.20 -0.41 -15.37
N LEU A 608 -14.04 -0.24 -14.35
CA LEU A 608 -14.52 -1.32 -13.48
C LEU A 608 -15.43 -2.30 -14.22
N ASP A 609 -16.31 -1.83 -15.10
CA ASP A 609 -17.14 -2.70 -15.93
C ASP A 609 -16.26 -3.54 -16.90
N ARG A 610 -15.29 -2.92 -17.57
CA ARG A 610 -14.31 -3.64 -18.42
C ARG A 610 -13.50 -4.66 -17.63
N LEU A 611 -13.08 -4.32 -16.41
CA LEU A 611 -12.37 -5.22 -15.52
C LEU A 611 -13.23 -6.44 -15.18
N ALA A 612 -14.49 -6.22 -14.80
CA ALA A 612 -15.45 -7.25 -14.48
C ALA A 612 -15.69 -8.18 -15.67
N ASP A 613 -15.86 -7.64 -16.88
CA ASP A 613 -16.08 -8.42 -18.09
C ASP A 613 -14.88 -9.34 -18.40
N ILE A 614 -13.65 -8.80 -18.36
CA ILE A 614 -12.44 -9.58 -18.61
C ILE A 614 -12.28 -10.68 -17.56
N VAL A 615 -12.46 -10.36 -16.28
CA VAL A 615 -12.31 -11.35 -15.19
C VAL A 615 -13.40 -12.41 -15.28
N ARG A 616 -14.64 -12.03 -15.58
CA ARG A 616 -15.77 -12.96 -15.78
C ARG A 616 -15.51 -13.92 -16.94
N GLU A 617 -14.99 -13.43 -18.06
CA GLU A 617 -14.67 -14.26 -19.24
C GLU A 617 -13.55 -15.28 -18.96
N HIS A 618 -12.59 -14.91 -18.11
CA HIS A 618 -11.37 -15.69 -17.85
C HIS A 618 -11.41 -16.46 -16.52
N SER A 619 -12.58 -16.55 -15.89
CA SER A 619 -12.79 -17.28 -14.63
C SER A 619 -13.96 -18.25 -14.76
N ASP A 620 -13.86 -19.40 -14.09
CA ASP A 620 -14.96 -20.33 -13.88
C ASP A 620 -15.90 -19.78 -12.80
N MET A 621 -16.76 -18.86 -13.23
CA MET A 621 -17.72 -18.20 -12.35
C MET A 621 -18.76 -19.17 -11.79
N GLU A 622 -19.12 -20.23 -12.51
CA GLU A 622 -20.09 -21.22 -12.04
C GLU A 622 -19.58 -21.92 -10.78
N THR A 623 -18.35 -22.44 -10.82
CA THR A 623 -17.73 -23.07 -9.64
C THR A 623 -17.58 -22.07 -8.47
N ILE A 624 -17.23 -20.81 -8.77
CA ILE A 624 -17.13 -19.76 -7.75
C ILE A 624 -18.48 -19.50 -7.08
N TYR A 625 -19.56 -19.30 -7.84
CA TYR A 625 -20.91 -19.11 -7.33
C TYR A 625 -21.37 -20.30 -6.48
N GLN A 626 -21.19 -21.52 -6.99
CA GLN A 626 -21.56 -22.75 -6.28
C GLN A 626 -20.82 -22.90 -4.95
N SER A 627 -19.52 -22.57 -4.92
CA SER A 627 -18.72 -22.64 -3.68
C SER A 627 -19.27 -21.74 -2.59
N MET A 628 -19.82 -20.58 -2.96
CA MET A 628 -20.43 -19.61 -2.05
C MET A 628 -21.88 -19.97 -1.68
N GLY A 629 -22.45 -21.00 -2.31
CA GLY A 629 -23.84 -21.40 -2.14
C GLY A 629 -24.85 -20.47 -2.85
N LEU A 630 -24.39 -19.76 -3.87
CA LEU A 630 -25.20 -18.92 -4.76
C LEU A 630 -25.67 -19.71 -5.99
N LYS A 631 -26.64 -19.17 -6.71
CA LYS A 631 -27.24 -19.79 -7.90
C LYS A 631 -26.57 -19.35 -9.18
#